data_AF-A0A0S7ZG58-F1
#
_entry.id   AF-A0A0S7ZG58-F1
#
_cell.length_a   1.000
_cell.length_b   1.000
_cell.length_c   1.000
_cell.angle_alpha   90.00
_cell.angle_beta   90.00
_cell.angle_gamma   90.00
#
_symmetry.space_group_name_H-M   'P 1'
#
loop_
_entity.id
_entity.type
_entity.pdbx_description
1 polymer ?
#
loop_
_entity_poly.entity_id
_entity_poly.type
_entity_poly.pdbx_seq_one_letter_code
_entity_poly.pdbx_strand_id
1 'polypeptide(L)'
;MAQGRMLNRRISLNKKVNDLSPESALCFTWGIAHLDRDGRIHGDPELFKQIVVPRRKDITSEKIESFIREWAEKGLVIWYETDGDLYIQYPKFKENQLGLRYDREAESHIPPPQKGRILVNISPEEIQSNSGVNPQSPPHNGME
;
A
#
# COMPACT_ATOMS: atom_id res chain seq x y z
N MET A 1 5.76 12.84 15.09
CA MET A 1 5.14 12.35 13.84
C MET A 1 6.13 12.60 12.72
N ALA A 2 6.44 11.61 11.86
CA ALA A 2 7.30 11.91 10.70
C ALA A 2 6.61 12.93 9.79
N GLN A 3 7.39 13.85 9.24
CA GLN A 3 6.89 14.85 8.28
C GLN A 3 6.54 14.25 6.90
N GLY A 4 6.94 13.01 6.64
CA GLY A 4 6.64 12.29 5.39
C GLY A 4 7.16 10.86 5.39
N ARG A 5 6.92 10.15 4.30
CA ARG A 5 7.39 8.77 4.05
C ARG A 5 8.37 8.74 2.89
N MET A 6 9.33 7.81 2.92
CA MET A 6 10.29 7.62 1.85
C MET A 6 9.63 6.97 0.63
N LEU A 7 9.83 7.55 -0.55
CA LEU A 7 9.53 6.90 -1.82
C LEU A 7 10.77 6.12 -2.29
N ASN A 8 10.75 4.80 -2.17
CA ASN A 8 11.90 3.97 -2.55
C ASN A 8 12.11 3.97 -4.07
N ARG A 9 13.34 4.24 -4.54
CA ARG A 9 13.72 4.24 -5.97
C ARG A 9 13.33 2.96 -6.73
N ARG A 10 13.22 1.82 -6.04
CA ARG A 10 12.80 0.54 -6.64
C ARG A 10 11.38 0.59 -7.21
N ILE A 11 10.57 1.58 -6.85
CA ILE A 11 9.21 1.74 -7.36
C ILE A 11 9.18 1.86 -8.89
N SER A 12 10.17 2.52 -9.49
CA SER A 12 10.29 2.66 -10.95
C SER A 12 10.57 1.33 -11.66
N LEU A 13 11.04 0.31 -10.94
CA LEU A 13 11.29 -1.04 -11.46
C LEU A 13 10.16 -2.02 -11.14
N ASN A 14 9.12 -1.59 -10.42
CA ASN A 14 8.00 -2.45 -10.07
C ASN A 14 7.07 -2.59 -11.28
N LYS A 15 7.01 -3.79 -11.87
CA LYS A 15 6.18 -4.08 -13.05
C LYS A 15 4.71 -3.70 -12.84
N LYS A 16 4.13 -4.10 -11.71
CA LYS A 16 2.71 -3.83 -11.37
C LYS A 16 2.40 -2.33 -11.28
N VAL A 17 3.34 -1.52 -10.80
CA VAL A 17 3.20 -0.06 -10.74
C VAL A 17 3.35 0.56 -12.14
N ASN A 18 4.27 0.05 -12.96
CA ASN A 18 4.43 0.51 -14.34
C ASN A 18 3.24 0.13 -15.24
N ASP A 19 2.48 -0.90 -14.88
CA ASP A 19 1.25 -1.29 -15.59
C ASP A 19 0.02 -0.43 -15.22
N LEU A 20 0.14 0.51 -14.27
CA LEU A 20 -0.94 1.42 -13.89
C LEU A 20 -1.05 2.56 -14.90
N SER A 21 -2.24 3.13 -15.05
CA SER A 21 -2.38 4.41 -15.75
C SER A 21 -1.58 5.52 -15.05
N PRO A 22 -1.11 6.57 -15.76
CA PRO A 22 -0.29 7.63 -15.15
C PRO A 22 -0.95 8.32 -13.94
N GLU A 23 -2.26 8.54 -13.98
CA GLU A 23 -3.02 9.13 -12.86
C GLU A 23 -3.13 8.15 -11.67
N SER A 24 -3.36 6.87 -11.96
CA SER A 24 -3.39 5.80 -10.95
C SER A 24 -2.04 5.64 -10.26
N ALA A 25 -0.94 5.61 -11.03
CA ALA A 25 0.42 5.57 -10.50
C ALA A 25 0.75 6.81 -9.65
N LEU A 26 0.34 8.00 -10.09
CA LEU A 26 0.51 9.23 -9.31
C LEU A 26 -0.20 9.14 -7.96
N CYS A 27 -1.48 8.74 -7.95
CA CYS A 27 -2.27 8.62 -6.73
C CYS A 27 -1.71 7.53 -5.80
N PHE A 28 -1.30 6.38 -6.35
CA PHE A 28 -0.66 5.31 -5.60
C PHE A 28 0.62 5.79 -4.90
N THR A 29 1.49 6.48 -5.64
CA THR A 29 2.78 6.97 -5.13
C THR A 29 2.65 8.12 -4.15
N TRP A 30 1.77 9.10 -4.41
CA TRP A 30 1.52 10.19 -3.48
C TRP A 30 0.84 9.69 -2.20
N GLY A 31 -0.02 8.67 -2.29
CA GLY A 31 -0.63 8.02 -1.13
C GLY A 31 0.39 7.50 -0.12
N ILE A 32 1.59 7.08 -0.57
CA ILE A 32 2.67 6.61 0.32
C ILE A 32 3.06 7.67 1.36
N ALA A 33 3.04 8.96 1.00
CA ALA A 33 3.41 10.05 1.90
C ALA A 33 2.47 10.18 3.11
N HIS A 34 1.25 9.65 3.01
CA HIS A 34 0.17 9.81 3.98
C HIS A 34 -0.09 8.56 4.82
N LEU A 35 0.68 7.49 4.63
CA LEU A 35 0.51 6.25 5.37
C LEU A 35 0.88 6.42 6.85
N ASP A 36 0.13 5.78 7.73
CA ASP A 36 0.50 5.66 9.14
C ASP A 36 1.71 4.73 9.36
N ARG A 37 2.04 4.46 10.62
CA ARG A 37 3.19 3.59 10.97
C ARG A 37 3.05 2.15 10.46
N ASP A 38 1.84 1.70 10.19
CA ASP A 38 1.49 0.35 9.75
C ASP A 38 1.24 0.25 8.24
N GLY A 39 1.47 1.34 7.50
CA GLY A 39 1.24 1.40 6.07
C GLY A 39 -0.24 1.51 5.71
N ARG A 40 -1.07 2.10 6.56
CA ARG A 40 -2.52 2.23 6.36
C ARG A 40 -2.96 3.66 6.12
N ILE A 41 -4.07 3.81 5.41
CA ILE A 41 -4.75 5.07 5.12
C ILE A 41 -6.25 4.80 4.92
N HIS A 42 -7.09 5.84 5.04
CA HIS A 42 -8.50 5.76 4.65
C HIS A 42 -8.64 5.38 3.17
N GLY A 43 -9.57 4.46 2.92
CA GLY A 43 -9.86 3.86 1.62
C GLY A 43 -11.20 4.27 1.03
N ASP A 44 -11.93 5.16 1.70
CA ASP A 44 -13.07 5.84 1.07
C ASP A 44 -12.56 6.72 -0.08
N PRO A 45 -13.10 6.61 -1.31
CA PRO A 45 -12.55 7.31 -2.46
C PRO A 45 -12.58 8.84 -2.34
N GLU A 46 -13.61 9.42 -1.73
CA GLU A 46 -13.72 10.86 -1.56
C GLU A 46 -12.72 11.35 -0.50
N LEU A 47 -12.62 10.65 0.63
CA LEU A 47 -11.65 10.98 1.67
C LEU A 47 -10.19 10.79 1.19
N PHE A 48 -9.90 9.70 0.49
CA PHE A 48 -8.57 9.46 -0.10
C PHE A 48 -8.19 10.58 -1.06
N LYS A 49 -9.12 11.01 -1.94
CA LYS A 49 -8.92 12.14 -2.85
C LYS A 49 -8.58 13.43 -2.09
N GLN A 50 -9.34 13.73 -1.03
CA GLN A 50 -9.13 14.93 -0.20
C GLN A 50 -7.76 14.91 0.49
N ILE A 51 -7.26 13.74 0.88
CA ILE A 51 -5.96 13.60 1.52
C ILE A 51 -4.82 13.70 0.48
N VAL A 52 -4.91 12.94 -0.61
CA VAL A 52 -3.77 12.68 -1.50
C VAL A 52 -3.69 13.68 -2.66
N VAL A 53 -4.82 14.08 -3.23
CA VAL A 53 -4.88 14.95 -4.41
C VAL A 53 -5.97 16.04 -4.32
N PRO A 54 -6.07 16.81 -3.21
CA PRO A 54 -7.23 17.67 -2.91
C PRO A 54 -7.55 18.73 -3.97
N ARG A 55 -6.55 19.16 -4.75
CA ARG A 55 -6.68 20.23 -5.75
C ARG A 55 -6.75 19.72 -7.20
N ARG A 56 -6.66 18.41 -7.43
CA ARG A 56 -6.73 17.81 -8.77
C ARG A 56 -8.18 17.62 -9.19
N LYS A 57 -8.75 18.65 -9.82
CA LYS A 57 -10.15 18.64 -10.29
C LYS A 57 -10.42 17.61 -11.39
N ASP A 58 -9.38 17.18 -12.09
CA ASP A 58 -9.38 16.16 -13.13
C ASP A 58 -9.43 14.72 -12.58
N ILE A 59 -9.21 14.55 -11.27
CA ILE A 59 -9.29 13.27 -10.57
C ILE A 59 -10.53 13.29 -9.67
N THR A 60 -11.54 12.50 -10.04
CA THR A 60 -12.79 12.39 -9.29
C THR A 60 -12.74 11.23 -8.29
N SER A 61 -13.68 11.16 -7.35
CA SER A 61 -13.80 10.04 -6.41
C SER A 61 -14.07 8.72 -7.14
N GLU A 62 -14.82 8.73 -8.25
CA GLU A 62 -15.08 7.54 -9.07
C GLU A 62 -13.80 7.04 -9.75
N LYS A 63 -12.92 7.95 -10.20
CA LYS A 63 -11.58 7.59 -10.69
C LYS A 63 -10.74 6.99 -9.56
N ILE A 64 -10.74 7.60 -8.38
CA ILE A 64 -10.01 7.08 -7.21
C ILE A 64 -10.50 5.67 -6.85
N GLU A 65 -11.82 5.42 -6.83
CA GLU A 65 -12.36 4.10 -6.58
C GLU A 65 -11.83 3.07 -7.60
N SER A 66 -11.87 3.45 -8.88
CA SER A 66 -11.34 2.62 -9.98
C SER A 66 -9.84 2.33 -9.81
N PHE A 67 -9.06 3.33 -9.39
CA PHE A 67 -7.62 3.15 -9.12
C PHE A 67 -7.39 2.23 -7.91
N ILE A 68 -8.12 2.40 -6.81
CA ILE A 68 -7.97 1.55 -5.62
C ILE A 68 -8.31 0.09 -5.97
N ARG A 69 -9.39 -0.13 -6.75
CA ARG A 69 -9.74 -1.47 -7.27
C ARG A 69 -8.60 -2.05 -8.10
N GLU A 70 -8.07 -1.29 -9.06
CA GLU A 70 -6.92 -1.69 -9.88
C GLU A 70 -5.70 -2.06 -9.02
N TRP A 71 -5.38 -1.27 -7.99
CA TRP A 71 -4.26 -1.54 -7.08
C TRP A 71 -4.49 -2.83 -6.28
N ALA A 72 -5.72 -3.04 -5.80
CA ALA A 72 -6.10 -4.22 -5.05
C ALA A 72 -6.05 -5.48 -5.92
N GLU A 73 -6.59 -5.44 -7.14
CA GLU A 73 -6.54 -6.51 -8.14
C GLU A 73 -5.11 -6.89 -8.50
N LYS A 74 -4.22 -5.90 -8.66
CA LYS A 74 -2.79 -6.15 -8.89
C LYS A 74 -2.05 -6.58 -7.60
N GLY A 75 -2.69 -6.61 -6.44
CA GLY A 75 -2.07 -6.94 -5.15
C GLY A 75 -0.99 -5.93 -4.73
N LEU A 76 -1.11 -4.67 -5.16
CA LEU A 76 -0.28 -3.55 -4.70
C LEU A 76 -0.73 -3.04 -3.33
N VAL A 77 -2.03 -3.13 -3.05
CA VAL A 77 -2.65 -2.77 -1.78
C VAL A 77 -3.68 -3.81 -1.36
N ILE A 78 -4.12 -3.75 -0.10
CA ILE A 78 -5.28 -4.46 0.41
C ILE A 78 -6.37 -3.42 0.68
N TRP A 79 -7.50 -3.52 0.00
CA TRP A 79 -8.66 -2.67 0.24
C TRP A 79 -9.70 -3.45 1.05
N TYR A 80 -10.11 -2.91 2.19
CA TYR A 80 -10.95 -3.61 3.15
C TYR A 80 -11.88 -2.66 3.90
N GLU A 81 -12.95 -3.24 4.45
CA GLU A 81 -13.93 -2.57 5.28
C GLU A 81 -13.84 -3.10 6.72
N THR A 82 -13.81 -2.20 7.70
CA THR A 82 -13.91 -2.54 9.12
C THR A 82 -14.80 -1.52 9.82
N ASP A 83 -15.75 -1.99 10.63
CA ASP A 83 -16.66 -1.14 11.42
C ASP A 83 -17.41 -0.08 10.58
N GLY A 84 -17.69 -0.38 9.31
CA GLY A 84 -18.41 0.50 8.37
C GLY A 84 -17.53 1.51 7.62
N ASP A 85 -16.24 1.55 7.91
CA ASP A 85 -15.27 2.42 7.23
C ASP A 85 -14.37 1.63 6.27
N LEU A 86 -13.97 2.32 5.19
CA LEU A 86 -13.07 1.78 4.17
C LEU A 86 -11.63 2.19 4.45
N TYR A 87 -10.71 1.24 4.25
CA TYR A 87 -9.28 1.41 4.51
C TYR A 87 -8.42 0.72 3.46
N ILE A 88 -7.22 1.24 3.25
CA ILE A 88 -6.20 0.68 2.37
C ILE A 88 -4.97 0.35 3.21
N GLN A 89 -4.40 -0.84 3.02
CA GLN A 89 -3.07 -1.18 3.52
C GLN A 89 -2.09 -1.39 2.37
N TYR A 90 -0.89 -0.81 2.49
CA TYR A 90 0.24 -1.02 1.60
C TYR A 90 1.13 -2.13 2.20
N PRO A 91 1.00 -3.41 1.77
CA PRO A 91 1.65 -4.54 2.44
C PRO A 91 3.18 -4.46 2.44
N LYS A 92 3.77 -3.81 1.42
CA LYS A 92 5.23 -3.62 1.31
C LYS A 92 5.73 -2.34 1.98
N PHE A 93 4.93 -1.64 2.77
CA PHE A 93 5.32 -0.37 3.37
C PHE A 93 6.57 -0.52 4.25
N LYS A 94 6.56 -1.47 5.19
CA LYS A 94 7.67 -1.69 6.12
C LYS A 94 9.00 -1.99 5.41
N GLU A 95 8.97 -2.81 4.36
CA GLU A 95 10.13 -3.12 3.52
C GLU A 95 10.68 -1.89 2.79
N ASN A 96 9.81 -0.94 2.47
CA ASN A 96 10.16 0.28 1.74
C ASN A 96 10.48 1.48 2.64
N GLN A 97 10.28 1.39 3.96
CA GLN A 97 10.62 2.43 4.94
C GLN A 97 11.85 2.05 5.78
N LEU A 98 12.97 1.80 5.11
CA LEU A 98 14.23 1.46 5.77
C LEU A 98 14.64 2.61 6.72
N GLY A 99 14.85 2.28 7.99
CA GLY A 99 15.24 3.24 9.03
C GLY A 99 14.07 3.92 9.76
N LEU A 100 12.82 3.58 9.43
CA LEU A 100 11.66 4.04 10.22
C LEU A 100 11.77 3.52 11.66
N ARG A 101 11.80 4.46 12.62
CA ARG A 101 11.78 4.15 14.04
C ARG A 101 10.34 3.97 14.51
N TYR A 102 9.85 2.74 14.37
CA TYR A 102 8.47 2.36 14.66
C TYR A 102 8.02 2.75 16.08
N ASP A 103 8.92 2.65 17.05
CA ASP A 103 8.73 3.03 18.45
C ASP A 103 8.52 4.55 18.66
N ARG A 104 8.86 5.38 17.67
CA ARG A 104 8.74 6.84 17.72
C ARG A 104 7.57 7.38 16.90
N GLU A 105 6.84 6.51 16.23
CA GLU A 105 5.64 6.87 15.48
C GLU A 105 4.40 6.78 16.37
N ALA A 106 3.42 7.63 16.07
CA ALA A 106 2.10 7.55 16.70
C ALA A 106 1.44 6.21 16.37
N GLU A 107 0.62 5.71 17.28
CA GLU A 107 -0.08 4.46 17.06
C GLU A 107 -1.05 4.54 15.88
N SER A 108 -1.16 3.45 15.13
CA SER A 108 -2.19 3.34 14.11
C SER A 108 -3.55 3.29 14.79
N HIS A 109 -4.43 4.21 14.40
CA HIS A 109 -5.85 4.17 14.74
C HIS A 109 -6.68 3.43 13.68
N ILE A 110 -6.05 3.02 12.58
CA ILE A 110 -6.70 2.30 11.49
C ILE A 110 -6.63 0.80 11.78
N PRO A 111 -7.78 0.09 11.88
CA PRO A 111 -7.78 -1.33 12.19
C PRO A 111 -7.05 -2.13 11.09
N PRO A 112 -6.34 -3.21 11.43
CA PRO A 112 -5.69 -4.06 10.43
C PRO A 112 -6.72 -4.82 9.57
N PRO A 113 -6.38 -5.19 8.33
CA PRO A 113 -7.30 -5.90 7.42
C PRO A 113 -7.77 -7.26 7.94
N GLN A 114 -7.03 -7.91 8.85
CA GLN A 114 -7.46 -9.16 9.48
C GLN A 114 -8.73 -9.00 10.34
N LYS A 115 -9.09 -7.77 10.72
CA LYS A 115 -10.33 -7.46 11.44
C LYS A 115 -11.48 -7.05 10.50
N GLY A 116 -11.22 -6.97 9.20
CA GLY A 116 -12.15 -6.44 8.22
C GLY A 116 -12.53 -7.43 7.12
N ARG A 117 -13.47 -7.01 6.29
CA ARG A 117 -13.86 -7.69 5.06
C ARG A 117 -13.01 -7.15 3.91
N ILE A 118 -12.21 -8.03 3.31
CA ILE A 118 -11.43 -7.70 2.10
C ILE A 118 -12.39 -7.50 0.92
N LEU A 119 -12.17 -6.45 0.13
CA LEU A 119 -13.10 -5.99 -0.92
C LEU A 119 -12.69 -6.39 -2.35
N VAL A 120 -11.72 -7.29 -2.51
CA VAL A 120 -11.24 -7.70 -3.83
C VAL A 120 -12.01 -8.90 -4.38
N ASN A 121 -12.28 -8.90 -5.69
CA ASN A 121 -12.75 -10.05 -6.47
C ASN A 121 -11.60 -11.01 -6.84
N ILE A 122 -10.62 -11.20 -5.95
CA ILE A 122 -9.54 -12.17 -6.19
C ILE A 122 -9.93 -13.48 -5.54
N SER A 123 -9.87 -14.60 -6.27
CA SER A 123 -10.09 -15.92 -5.67
C SER A 123 -9.09 -16.14 -4.52
N PRO A 124 -9.46 -16.81 -3.43
CA PRO A 124 -8.58 -17.04 -2.29
C PRO A 124 -7.22 -17.69 -2.62
N GLU A 125 -7.08 -18.29 -3.81
CA GLU A 125 -5.90 -19.04 -4.25
C GLU A 125 -4.70 -18.14 -4.63
N GLU A 126 -4.94 -16.93 -5.14
CA GLU A 126 -3.86 -16.06 -5.61
C GLU A 126 -3.11 -15.36 -4.46
N ILE A 127 -3.78 -15.14 -3.33
CA ILE A 127 -3.19 -14.51 -2.12
C ILE A 127 -2.09 -15.39 -1.51
N GLN A 128 -2.20 -16.73 -1.63
CA GLN A 128 -1.22 -17.66 -1.05
C GLN A 128 0.07 -17.79 -1.89
N SER A 129 0.05 -17.40 -3.16
CA SER A 129 1.14 -17.70 -4.11
C SER A 129 2.40 -16.82 -3.99
N ASN A 130 2.37 -15.72 -3.22
CA ASN A 130 3.49 -14.77 -3.15
C ASN A 130 4.16 -14.64 -1.77
N SER A 131 3.85 -15.52 -0.82
CA SER A 131 4.44 -15.48 0.53
C SER A 131 5.68 -16.36 0.73
N GLY A 132 6.30 -16.89 -0.33
CA GLY A 132 7.37 -17.88 -0.20
C GLY A 132 8.49 -17.77 -1.22
N VAL A 133 9.25 -16.68 -1.25
CA VAL A 133 10.65 -16.74 -1.73
C VAL A 133 11.54 -16.08 -0.68
N ASN A 134 11.99 -16.88 0.27
CA ASN A 134 13.03 -16.50 1.20
C ASN A 134 14.36 -16.39 0.41
N PRO A 135 15.14 -15.30 0.50
CA PRO A 135 16.47 -15.27 -0.10
C PRO A 135 17.34 -16.34 0.56
N GLN A 136 17.84 -17.31 -0.22
CA GLN A 136 18.81 -18.28 0.26
C GLN A 136 20.00 -17.54 0.90
N SER A 137 20.33 -17.92 2.13
CA SER A 137 21.51 -17.42 2.85
C SER A 137 22.78 -17.78 2.07
N PRO A 138 23.82 -16.93 2.08
CA PRO A 138 25.04 -17.18 1.30
C PRO A 138 25.81 -18.37 1.90
N PRO A 139 26.52 -19.16 1.08
CA PRO A 139 27.26 -20.32 1.55
C PRO A 139 28.39 -19.90 2.49
N HIS A 140 28.45 -20.58 3.64
CA HIS A 140 29.53 -20.49 4.60
C HIS A 140 30.77 -21.18 4.02
N ASN A 141 31.77 -20.39 3.62
CA ASN A 141 33.03 -20.94 3.12
C ASN A 141 33.84 -21.42 4.34
N GLY A 142 33.82 -22.73 4.58
CA GLY A 142 34.68 -23.39 5.55
C GLY A 142 36.13 -23.32 5.12
N MET A 143 36.98 -22.90 6.06
CA MET A 143 38.43 -22.98 5.97
C MET A 143 38.87 -24.45 6.04
N GLU A 144 39.67 -24.87 5.06
CA GLU A 144 40.74 -25.86 5.22
C GLU A 144 42.02 -25.27 4.61
#